data_AF-A0A0G0XRT5-F1
#
_entry.id   AF-A0A0G0XRT5-F1
#
_cell.length_a   1.000
_cell.length_b   1.000
_cell.length_c   1.000
_cell.angle_alpha   90.00
_cell.angle_beta   90.00
_cell.angle_gamma   90.00
#
_symmetry.space_group_name_H-M   'P 1'
#
loop_
_entity.id
_entity.type
_entity.pdbx_description
1 polymer ?
#
loop_
_entity_poly.entity_id
_entity_poly.type
_entity_poly.pdbx_seq_one_letter_code
_entity_poly.pdbx_strand_id
1 'polypeptide(L)'
;MIHFEPVVKYAKQLAKEVGADEEIVEISAWLHDIGSIHGHKDIHHEYGRDYAQKYLSELGYPQEKIDMVKHAIYAHRGSQSIARETKEAECVADADAMSHIYDVVSLFRLAFKDKQMETEDAREFVKLKLERSYNKLSDFGKQFIKDQYDAVVIVLKK
;
A
#
# COMPACT_ATOMS: atom_id res chain seq x y z
N MET A 1 11.39 3.32 8.87
CA MET A 1 10.31 2.82 8.01
C MET A 1 9.70 4.06 7.37
N ILE A 2 10.03 4.33 6.11
CA ILE A 2 9.51 5.46 5.34
C ILE A 2 8.45 4.88 4.39
N HIS A 3 7.42 4.24 4.96
CA HIS A 3 6.38 3.53 4.19
C HIS A 3 5.16 4.42 3.96
N PHE A 4 4.62 4.97 5.06
CA PHE A 4 3.39 5.75 5.05
C PHE A 4 3.46 7.02 4.18
N GLU A 5 4.53 7.79 4.27
CA GLU A 5 4.63 9.06 3.54
C GLU A 5 4.61 8.87 2.00
N PRO A 6 5.39 7.94 1.41
CA PRO A 6 5.22 7.59 -0.01
C PRO A 6 3.82 7.11 -0.35
N VAL A 7 3.22 6.23 0.46
CA VAL A 7 1.86 5.71 0.20
C VAL A 7 0.85 6.86 0.17
N VAL A 8 0.85 7.74 1.17
CA VAL A 8 -0.07 8.89 1.24
C VAL A 8 0.13 9.81 0.04
N LYS A 9 1.38 10.11 -0.31
CA LYS A 9 1.69 10.97 -1.47
C LYS A 9 1.09 10.40 -2.76
N TYR A 10 1.34 9.13 -3.06
CA TYR A 10 0.86 8.52 -4.30
C TYR A 10 -0.64 8.25 -4.27
N ALA A 11 -1.20 7.88 -3.13
CA ALA A 11 -2.65 7.68 -2.98
C ALA A 11 -3.41 8.96 -3.33
N LYS A 12 -2.95 10.13 -2.84
CA LYS A 12 -3.54 11.43 -3.19
C LYS A 12 -3.38 11.78 -4.67
N GLN A 13 -2.24 11.43 -5.28
CA GLN A 13 -2.05 11.64 -6.71
C GLN A 13 -3.03 10.79 -7.53
N LEU A 14 -3.14 9.50 -7.23
CA LEU A 14 -4.10 8.61 -7.87
C LEU A 14 -5.54 9.11 -7.69
N ALA A 15 -5.91 9.53 -6.48
CA ALA A 15 -7.25 10.04 -6.17
C ALA A 15 -7.64 11.22 -7.06
N LYS A 16 -6.71 12.16 -7.31
CA LYS A 16 -6.93 13.28 -8.22
C LYS A 16 -7.17 12.84 -9.65
N GLU A 17 -6.36 11.91 -10.15
CA GLU A 17 -6.44 11.44 -11.54
C GLU A 17 -7.73 10.66 -11.81
N VAL A 18 -8.20 9.86 -10.85
CA VAL A 18 -9.40 9.02 -11.02
C VAL A 18 -10.68 9.67 -10.49
N GLY A 19 -10.58 10.83 -9.85
CA GLY A 19 -11.69 11.52 -9.19
C GLY A 19 -12.28 10.73 -8.03
N ALA A 20 -11.42 10.22 -7.14
CA ALA A 20 -11.80 9.64 -5.85
C ALA A 20 -11.85 10.75 -4.77
N ASP A 21 -12.51 10.47 -3.65
CA ASP A 21 -12.48 11.39 -2.51
C ASP A 21 -11.08 11.44 -1.87
N GLU A 22 -10.36 12.55 -2.08
CA GLU A 22 -9.00 12.75 -1.57
C GLU A 22 -8.91 12.65 -0.04
N GLU A 23 -9.94 13.07 0.70
CA GLU A 23 -9.97 13.06 2.17
C GLU A 23 -10.04 11.61 2.67
N ILE A 24 -10.93 10.82 2.08
CA ILE A 24 -11.05 9.39 2.40
C ILE A 24 -9.73 8.66 2.07
N VAL A 25 -9.17 8.90 0.88
CA VAL A 25 -7.94 8.25 0.45
C VAL A 25 -6.76 8.60 1.36
N GLU A 26 -6.60 9.87 1.72
CA GLU A 26 -5.51 10.31 2.59
C GLU A 26 -5.62 9.69 3.99
N ILE A 27 -6.81 9.70 4.60
CA ILE A 27 -7.03 9.08 5.92
C ILE A 27 -6.76 7.58 5.86
N SER A 28 -7.29 6.88 4.86
CA SER A 28 -7.07 5.45 4.67
C SER A 28 -5.60 5.12 4.46
N ALA A 29 -4.88 5.91 3.67
CA ALA A 29 -3.45 5.71 3.44
C ALA A 29 -2.61 5.87 4.71
N TRP A 30 -2.96 6.81 5.60
CA TRP A 30 -2.29 6.92 6.90
C TRP A 30 -2.57 5.75 7.84
N LEU A 31 -3.77 5.19 7.79
CA LEU A 31 -4.23 4.17 8.73
C LEU A 31 -4.07 2.72 8.23
N HIS A 32 -3.81 2.49 6.94
CA HIS A 32 -3.88 1.16 6.32
C HIS A 32 -3.09 0.07 7.06
N ASP A 33 -1.91 0.42 7.57
CA ASP A 33 -0.97 -0.51 8.20
C ASP A 33 -0.95 -0.42 9.74
N ILE A 34 -1.93 0.26 10.36
CA ILE A 34 -1.97 0.44 11.82
C ILE A 34 -2.03 -0.90 12.57
N GLY A 35 -2.66 -1.92 11.98
CA GLY A 35 -2.67 -3.27 12.54
C GLY A 35 -1.28 -3.91 12.58
N SER A 36 -0.44 -3.66 11.58
CA SER A 36 0.96 -4.12 11.54
C SER A 36 1.78 -3.46 12.66
N ILE A 37 1.54 -2.18 12.94
CA ILE A 37 2.17 -1.43 14.05
C ILE A 37 1.78 -2.01 15.42
N HIS A 38 0.52 -2.40 15.59
CA HIS A 38 0.02 -3.00 16.83
C HIS A 38 0.36 -4.49 16.97
N GLY A 39 1.15 -5.07 16.05
CA GLY A 39 1.60 -6.46 16.12
C GLY A 39 0.64 -7.48 15.52
N HIS A 40 -0.47 -7.06 14.91
CA HIS A 40 -1.49 -7.91 14.30
C HIS A 40 -1.20 -8.22 12.82
N LYS A 41 0.03 -8.64 12.49
CA LYS A 41 0.49 -8.76 11.09
C LYS A 41 -0.38 -9.64 10.20
N ASP A 42 -0.90 -10.76 10.69
CA ASP A 42 -1.68 -11.70 9.87
C ASP A 42 -3.08 -11.20 9.53
N ILE A 43 -3.63 -10.35 10.40
CA ILE A 43 -4.99 -9.79 10.32
C ILE A 43 -4.97 -8.26 10.27
N HIS A 44 -3.86 -7.64 9.85
CA HIS A 44 -3.65 -6.19 10.00
C HIS A 44 -4.73 -5.34 9.33
N HIS A 45 -5.22 -5.79 8.17
CA HIS A 45 -6.37 -5.21 7.47
C HIS A 45 -7.70 -5.27 8.25
N GLU A 46 -8.02 -6.37 8.94
CA GLU A 46 -9.21 -6.51 9.80
C GLU A 46 -9.07 -5.64 11.05
N TYR A 47 -7.92 -5.74 11.73
CA TYR A 47 -7.64 -4.92 12.91
C TYR A 47 -7.62 -3.43 12.55
N GLY A 48 -7.00 -3.07 11.42
CA GLY A 48 -6.91 -1.70 10.93
C GLY A 48 -8.26 -1.09 10.63
N ARG A 49 -9.17 -1.87 10.02
CA ARG A 49 -10.58 -1.50 9.82
C ARG A 49 -11.27 -1.20 11.15
N ASP A 50 -11.15 -2.11 12.12
CA ASP A 50 -11.83 -1.96 13.42
C ASP A 50 -11.23 -0.83 14.25
N TYR A 51 -9.91 -0.63 14.15
CA TYR A 51 -9.21 0.50 14.73
C TYR A 51 -9.70 1.82 14.12
N ALA A 52 -9.79 1.92 12.80
CA ALA A 52 -10.26 3.12 12.11
C ALA A 52 -11.71 3.47 12.50
N GLN A 53 -12.59 2.47 12.64
CA GLN A 53 -13.94 2.68 13.17
C GLN A 53 -13.88 3.38 14.53
N LYS A 54 -13.16 2.79 15.50
CA LYS A 54 -13.10 3.32 16.85
C LYS A 54 -12.48 4.72 16.89
N TYR A 55 -11.31 4.87 16.28
CA TYR A 55 -10.52 6.11 16.33
C TYR A 55 -11.26 7.29 15.69
N LEU A 56 -11.86 7.08 14.51
CA LEU A 56 -12.56 8.16 13.81
C LEU A 56 -13.92 8.48 14.47
N SER A 57 -14.61 7.50 15.05
CA SER A 57 -15.82 7.75 15.84
C SER A 57 -15.53 8.59 17.08
N GLU A 58 -14.41 8.34 17.79
CA GLU A 58 -13.99 9.14 18.95
C GLU A 58 -13.69 10.60 18.58
N LEU A 59 -13.31 10.86 17.33
CA LEU A 59 -13.09 12.20 16.77
C LEU A 59 -14.37 12.86 16.23
N GLY A 60 -15.52 12.18 16.26
CA GLY A 60 -16.78 12.68 15.73
C GLY A 60 -16.85 12.71 14.20
N TYR A 61 -16.04 11.89 13.51
CA TYR A 61 -16.03 11.83 12.05
C TYR A 61 -17.32 11.16 11.52
N PRO A 62 -17.90 11.60 10.38
CA PRO A 62 -19.19 11.08 9.91
C PRO A 62 -19.15 9.58 9.60
N GLN A 63 -20.15 8.83 10.07
CA GLN A 63 -20.18 7.36 9.93
C GLN A 63 -20.10 6.89 8.47
N GLU A 64 -20.76 7.58 7.54
CA GLU A 64 -20.68 7.26 6.11
C GLU A 64 -19.24 7.33 5.58
N LYS A 65 -18.48 8.36 5.99
CA LYS A 65 -17.07 8.50 5.63
C LYS A 65 -16.19 7.46 6.35
N ILE A 66 -16.51 7.14 7.60
CA ILE A 66 -15.84 6.06 8.34
C ILE A 66 -15.97 4.73 7.59
N ASP A 67 -17.15 4.41 7.05
CA ASP A 67 -17.37 3.16 6.32
C ASP A 67 -16.57 3.10 5.01
N MET A 68 -16.43 4.21 4.29
CA MET A 68 -15.53 4.29 3.14
C MET A 68 -14.06 4.08 3.53
N VAL A 69 -13.60 4.71 4.62
CA VAL A 69 -12.22 4.55 5.12
C VAL A 69 -11.95 3.10 5.51
N LYS A 70 -12.89 2.50 6.25
CA LYS A 70 -12.85 1.09 6.68
C LYS A 70 -12.73 0.15 5.50
N HIS A 71 -13.52 0.36 4.45
CA HIS A 71 -13.46 -0.47 3.26
C HIS A 71 -12.11 -0.37 2.56
N ALA A 72 -11.59 0.84 2.37
CA ALA A 72 -10.28 1.04 1.76
C ALA A 72 -9.14 0.38 2.57
N ILE A 73 -9.18 0.48 3.90
CA ILE A 73 -8.23 -0.22 4.78
C ILE A 73 -8.45 -1.74 4.75
N TYR A 74 -9.67 -2.23 4.67
CA TYR A 74 -9.92 -3.67 4.63
C TYR A 74 -9.44 -4.30 3.31
N ALA A 75 -9.68 -3.60 2.18
CA ALA A 75 -9.39 -4.09 0.84
C ALA A 75 -7.97 -3.81 0.33
N HIS A 76 -7.14 -3.01 1.04
CA HIS A 76 -5.79 -2.68 0.55
C HIS A 76 -4.88 -3.90 0.44
N ARG A 77 -5.11 -4.93 1.27
CA ARG A 77 -4.22 -6.09 1.38
C ARG A 77 -4.33 -6.98 0.14
N GLY A 78 -3.52 -6.70 -0.87
CA GLY A 78 -3.53 -7.46 -2.13
C GLY A 78 -3.00 -8.90 -2.06
N SER A 79 -2.63 -9.42 -0.88
CA SER A 79 -2.41 -10.87 -0.69
C SER A 79 -3.70 -11.64 -0.38
N GLN A 80 -4.80 -10.93 -0.09
CA GLN A 80 -6.12 -11.50 0.08
C GLN A 80 -6.98 -11.14 -1.13
N SER A 81 -7.88 -12.04 -1.51
CA SER A 81 -8.81 -11.81 -2.62
C SER A 81 -10.00 -10.95 -2.18
N ILE A 82 -9.72 -9.76 -1.65
CA ILE A 82 -10.75 -8.79 -1.21
C ILE A 82 -11.04 -7.83 -2.36
N ALA A 83 -12.32 -7.64 -2.68
CA ALA A 83 -12.74 -6.77 -3.76
C ALA A 83 -12.53 -5.28 -3.40
N ARG A 84 -11.96 -4.52 -4.34
CA ARG A 84 -11.81 -3.06 -4.25
C ARG A 84 -13.05 -2.40 -4.84
N GLU A 85 -14.11 -2.33 -4.04
CA GLU A 85 -15.44 -1.90 -4.53
C GLU A 85 -15.53 -0.39 -4.81
N THR A 86 -14.56 0.41 -4.35
CA THR A 86 -14.55 1.87 -4.54
C THR A 86 -13.23 2.35 -5.12
N LYS A 87 -13.25 3.54 -5.75
CA LYS A 87 -12.04 4.17 -6.27
C LYS A 87 -11.03 4.47 -5.17
N GLU A 88 -11.51 4.82 -3.98
CA GLU A 88 -10.68 5.10 -2.82
C GLU A 88 -9.92 3.86 -2.37
N ALA A 89 -10.61 2.70 -2.31
CA ALA A 89 -9.99 1.43 -1.99
C ALA A 89 -8.94 1.03 -3.03
N GLU A 90 -9.22 1.26 -4.31
CA GLU A 90 -8.25 1.03 -5.38
C GLU A 90 -7.02 1.94 -5.28
N CYS A 91 -7.22 3.24 -5.05
CA CYS A 91 -6.13 4.21 -4.89
C CYS A 91 -5.19 3.83 -3.75
N VAL A 92 -5.74 3.44 -2.59
CA VAL A 92 -4.94 3.05 -1.41
C VAL A 92 -4.18 1.75 -1.68
N ALA A 93 -4.84 0.75 -2.27
CA ALA A 93 -4.21 -0.53 -2.58
C ALA A 93 -3.09 -0.39 -3.62
N ASP A 94 -3.31 0.42 -4.65
CA ASP A 94 -2.32 0.70 -5.67
C ASP A 94 -1.15 1.51 -5.11
N ALA A 95 -1.42 2.54 -4.32
CA ALA A 95 -0.37 3.34 -3.67
C ALA A 95 0.51 2.50 -2.73
N ASP A 96 -0.09 1.59 -1.95
CA ASP A 96 0.66 0.64 -1.10
C ASP A 96 1.59 -0.25 -1.95
N ALA A 97 1.07 -0.84 -3.02
CA ALA A 97 1.88 -1.65 -3.93
C ALA A 97 2.96 -0.85 -4.67
N MET A 98 2.64 0.37 -5.09
CA MET A 98 3.56 1.30 -5.76
C MET A 98 4.69 1.78 -4.86
N SER A 99 4.45 1.92 -3.55
CA SER A 99 5.47 2.35 -2.59
C SER A 99 6.72 1.46 -2.62
N HIS A 100 6.53 0.15 -2.84
CA HIS A 100 7.61 -0.83 -2.99
C HIS A 100 8.51 -0.54 -4.19
N ILE A 101 7.96 0.02 -5.27
CA ILE A 101 8.67 0.33 -6.51
C ILE A 101 9.33 1.70 -6.42
N TYR A 102 8.72 2.67 -5.74
CA TYR A 102 9.33 3.99 -5.52
C TYR A 102 10.44 3.98 -4.48
N ASP A 103 10.37 3.08 -3.49
CA ASP A 103 11.38 2.93 -2.45
C ASP A 103 11.97 1.51 -2.42
N VAL A 104 12.61 1.14 -3.53
CA VAL A 104 13.36 -0.12 -3.66
C VAL A 104 14.49 -0.21 -2.63
N VAL A 105 15.06 0.93 -2.23
CA VAL A 105 16.14 1.00 -1.24
C VAL A 105 15.67 0.48 0.11
N SER A 106 14.46 0.84 0.55
CA SER A 106 13.87 0.28 1.76
C SER A 106 13.64 -1.23 1.68
N LEU A 107 13.35 -1.79 0.50
CA LEU A 107 13.26 -3.24 0.33
C LEU A 107 14.61 -3.94 0.48
N PHE A 108 15.68 -3.37 -0.07
CA PHE A 108 17.03 -3.89 0.16
C PHE A 108 17.44 -3.79 1.62
N ARG A 109 17.11 -2.68 2.29
CA ARG A 109 17.33 -2.55 3.73
C ARG A 109 16.61 -3.67 4.51
N LEU A 110 15.35 -3.97 4.17
CA LEU A 110 14.60 -5.08 4.77
C LEU A 110 15.31 -6.43 4.54
N ALA A 111 15.78 -6.68 3.31
CA ALA A 111 16.48 -7.91 2.94
C ALA A 111 17.79 -8.09 3.72
N PHE A 112 18.65 -7.07 3.73
CA PHE A 112 19.95 -7.14 4.38
C PHE A 112 19.87 -7.08 5.90
N LYS A 113 19.08 -6.15 6.45
CA LYS A 113 19.09 -5.88 7.89
C LYS A 113 18.20 -6.81 8.68
N ASP A 114 16.96 -6.98 8.24
CA ASP A 114 15.95 -7.67 9.03
C ASP A 114 15.89 -9.16 8.67
N LYS A 115 16.17 -9.50 7.40
CA LYS A 115 16.19 -10.87 6.90
C LYS A 115 17.59 -11.49 6.82
N GLN A 116 18.64 -10.69 7.01
CA GLN A 116 20.05 -11.15 6.99
C GLN A 116 20.40 -11.93 5.72
N MET A 117 19.87 -11.50 4.57
CA MET A 117 20.09 -12.14 3.28
C MET A 117 21.43 -11.72 2.69
N GLU A 118 22.10 -12.67 2.01
CA GLU A 118 23.25 -12.37 1.16
C GLU A 118 22.82 -11.61 -0.11
N THR A 119 23.78 -11.04 -0.83
CA THR A 119 23.51 -10.11 -1.96
C THR A 119 22.61 -10.72 -3.03
N GLU A 120 22.86 -11.97 -3.44
CA GLU A 120 22.06 -12.62 -4.49
C GLU A 120 20.65 -12.98 -4.01
N ASP A 121 20.53 -13.50 -2.79
CA ASP A 121 19.22 -13.80 -2.19
C ASP A 121 18.39 -12.52 -1.97
N ALA A 122 19.04 -11.43 -1.56
CA ALA A 122 18.41 -10.12 -1.42
C ALA A 122 17.92 -9.59 -2.77
N ARG A 123 18.73 -9.72 -3.84
CA ARG A 123 18.35 -9.31 -5.20
C ARG A 123 17.11 -10.06 -5.67
N GLU A 124 17.09 -11.37 -5.56
CA GLU A 124 15.95 -12.20 -5.97
C GLU A 124 14.72 -11.92 -5.09
N PHE A 125 14.89 -11.75 -3.78
CA PHE A 125 13.82 -11.36 -2.86
C PHE A 125 13.16 -10.05 -3.28
N VAL A 126 13.96 -9.01 -3.56
CA VAL A 126 13.46 -7.69 -3.99
C VAL A 126 12.73 -7.82 -5.32
N LYS A 127 13.34 -8.49 -6.31
CA LYS A 127 12.74 -8.71 -7.63
C LYS A 127 11.37 -9.40 -7.54
N LEU A 128 11.27 -10.51 -6.82
CA LEU A 128 10.00 -11.23 -6.61
C LEU A 128 8.98 -10.41 -5.82
N LYS A 129 9.42 -9.56 -4.89
CA LYS A 129 8.51 -8.65 -4.17
C LYS A 129 7.97 -7.56 -5.09
N LEU A 130 8.80 -6.98 -5.96
CA LEU A 130 8.38 -5.96 -6.92
C LEU A 130 7.43 -6.54 -7.97
N GLU A 131 7.73 -7.72 -8.51
CA GLU A 131 6.84 -8.41 -9.45
C GLU A 131 5.45 -8.67 -8.84
N ARG A 132 5.41 -9.21 -7.62
CA ARG A 132 4.14 -9.40 -6.90
C ARG A 132 3.41 -8.09 -6.61
N SER A 133 4.14 -7.00 -6.37
CA SER A 133 3.52 -5.69 -6.11
C SER A 133 2.93 -5.13 -7.41
N TYR A 134 3.66 -5.18 -8.50
CA TYR A 134 3.20 -4.73 -9.82
C TYR A 134 1.99 -5.53 -10.33
N ASN A 135 1.98 -6.84 -10.13
CA ASN A 135 0.85 -7.70 -10.55
C ASN A 135 -0.44 -7.43 -9.78
N LYS A 136 -0.37 -6.82 -8.58
CA LYS A 136 -1.54 -6.42 -7.77
C LYS A 136 -2.12 -5.07 -8.16
N LEU A 137 -1.44 -4.29 -8.98
CA LEU A 137 -1.91 -2.97 -9.38
C LEU A 137 -3.14 -3.08 -10.28
N SER A 138 -4.03 -2.09 -10.20
CA SER A 138 -5.04 -1.86 -11.22
C SER A 138 -4.38 -1.57 -12.58
N ASP A 139 -5.16 -1.60 -13.66
CA ASP A 139 -4.65 -1.26 -14.99
C ASP A 139 -4.12 0.18 -15.04
N PHE A 140 -4.81 1.11 -14.34
CA PHE A 140 -4.36 2.49 -14.21
C PHE A 140 -3.06 2.58 -13.41
N GLY A 141 -2.97 1.89 -12.27
CA GLY A 141 -1.76 1.85 -11.44
C GLY A 141 -0.55 1.29 -12.20
N LYS A 142 -0.74 0.24 -13.01
CA LYS A 142 0.30 -0.32 -13.89
C LYS A 142 0.80 0.71 -14.89
N GLN A 143 -0.12 1.41 -15.56
CA GLN A 143 0.25 2.47 -16.51
C GLN A 143 0.99 3.61 -15.81
N PHE A 144 0.55 4.00 -14.62
CA PHE A 144 1.10 5.13 -13.87
C PHE A 144 2.56 4.91 -13.44
N ILE A 145 2.92 3.69 -13.02
CA ILE A 145 4.27 3.37 -12.49
C ILE A 145 5.15 2.59 -13.47
N LYS A 146 4.70 2.43 -14.72
CA LYS A 146 5.33 1.53 -15.69
C LYS A 146 6.82 1.83 -15.88
N ASP A 147 7.16 3.10 -16.12
CA ASP A 147 8.52 3.50 -16.44
C ASP A 147 9.49 3.25 -15.28
N GLN A 148 9.04 3.50 -14.05
CA GLN A 148 9.80 3.24 -12.83
C GLN A 148 9.98 1.75 -12.60
N TYR A 149 8.91 0.96 -12.80
CA TYR A 149 8.97 -0.49 -12.68
C TYR A 149 9.95 -1.10 -13.68
N ASP A 150 9.85 -0.72 -14.96
CA ASP A 150 10.75 -1.19 -16.01
C ASP A 150 12.21 -0.85 -15.70
N ALA A 151 12.48 0.39 -15.27
CA ALA A 151 13.83 0.83 -14.91
C ALA A 151 14.44 -0.02 -13.78
N VAL A 152 13.67 -0.28 -12.72
CA VAL A 152 14.13 -1.10 -11.59
C VAL A 152 14.35 -2.56 -12.02
N VAL A 153 13.43 -3.13 -12.80
CA VAL A 153 13.57 -4.51 -13.32
C VAL A 153 14.81 -4.66 -14.19
N ILE A 154 15.15 -3.65 -15.01
CA ILE A 154 16.39 -3.65 -15.81
C ILE A 154 17.62 -3.71 -14.90
N VAL A 155 17.64 -2.94 -13.81
CA VAL A 155 18.77 -2.94 -12.86
C VAL A 155 18.93 -4.29 -12.17
N LEU A 156 17.82 -4.96 -11.81
CA LEU A 156 17.81 -6.23 -11.09
C LEU A 156 18.08 -7.48 -11.96
N LYS A 157 18.13 -7.35 -13.29
CA LYS A 157 18.37 -8.45 -14.24
C LYS A 157 19.85 -8.77 -14.49
N LYS A 158 20.77 -7.94 -14.02
CA LYS A 158 22.21 -8.24 -14.02
C LYS A 158 22.52 -9.34 -13.01
#